data_AF-A0A453PDQ5-F1
#
_entry.id   AF-A0A453PDQ5-F1
#
_cell.length_a   1.000
_cell.length_b   1.000
_cell.length_c   1.000
_cell.angle_alpha   90.00
_cell.angle_beta   90.00
_cell.angle_gamma   90.00
#
_symmetry.space_group_name_H-M   'P 1'
#
loop_
_entity.id
_entity.type
_entity.pdbx_description
1 polymer ?
#
loop_
_entity_poly.entity_id
_entity_poly.type
_entity_poly.pdbx_seq_one_letter_code
_entity_poly.pdbx_strand_id
1 'polypeptide(L)' 'MDDSSSKRTIIFSPKICDNVDLVEGNIIHIHPPWKEVKVKEEEVMLCTYFSHHLA' A
#
# COMPACT_ATOMS: atom_id res chain seq x y z
N MET A 1 -23.45 10.06 -1.95
CA MET A 1 -22.09 10.28 -2.47
C MET A 1 -21.30 9.10 -1.96
N ASP A 2 -20.98 8.17 -2.84
CA ASP A 2 -20.39 6.88 -2.50
C ASP A 2 -18.96 7.12 -2.02
N ASP A 3 -18.75 7.09 -0.70
CA ASP A 3 -17.43 7.09 -0.06
C ASP A 3 -16.78 5.71 -0.23
N SER A 4 -16.75 5.23 -1.47
CA SER A 4 -15.95 4.07 -1.86
C SER A 4 -14.50 4.53 -1.95
N SER A 5 -13.95 4.94 -0.80
CA SER A 5 -12.53 4.88 -0.55
C SER A 5 -12.13 3.44 -0.87
N SER A 6 -11.52 3.27 -2.04
CA SER A 6 -11.24 1.95 -2.60
C SER A 6 -10.25 1.29 -1.66
N LYS A 7 -10.74 0.44 -0.75
CA LYS A 7 -9.91 -0.26 0.22
C LYS A 7 -8.96 -1.14 -0.58
N ARG A 8 -7.68 -0.75 -0.61
CA ARG A 8 -6.63 -1.47 -1.33
C ARG A 8 -5.80 -2.25 -0.34
N THR A 9 -5.50 -3.49 -0.69
CA THR A 9 -4.59 -4.33 0.08
C THR A 9 -3.17 -4.08 -0.42
N ILE A 10 -2.26 -3.71 0.47
CA ILE A 10 -0.84 -3.55 0.18
C ILE A 10 -0.10 -4.72 0.84
N ILE A 11 0.75 -5.41 0.07
CA ILE A 11 1.54 -6.54 0.58
C ILE A 11 3.01 -6.11 0.68
N PHE A 12 3.61 -6.33 1.85
CA PHE A 12 5.02 -6.07 2.11
C PHE A 12 5.80 -7.38 2.18
N SER A 13 7.02 -7.37 1.65
CA SER A 13 7.95 -8.49 1.86
C SER A 13 8.74 -8.24 3.15
N PRO A 14 8.57 -9.06 4.19
CA PRO A 14 9.29 -8.88 5.47
C PRO A 14 10.80 -9.12 5.35
N LYS A 15 11.28 -9.63 4.20
CA LYS A 15 12.72 -9.76 3.92
C LYS A 15 13.36 -8.45 3.47
N ILE A 16 12.54 -7.50 3.02
CA ILE A 16 12.98 -6.23 2.42
C ILE A 16 12.57 -5.06 3.31
N CYS A 17 11.35 -5.13 3.84
CA CYS A 17 10.85 -4.19 4.81
C CYS A 17 11.33 -4.62 6.20
N ASP A 18 12.10 -3.75 6.88
CA ASP A 18 12.35 -3.85 8.32
C ASP A 18 11.01 -3.66 9.09
N ASN A 19 11.01 -3.56 10.42
CA ASN A 19 9.77 -3.30 11.18
C ASN A 19 8.99 -2.10 10.61
N VAL A 20 7.87 -2.39 9.92
CA VAL A 20 6.95 -1.38 9.40
C VAL A 20 5.78 -1.28 10.35
N ASP A 21 5.75 -0.23 11.16
CA ASP A 21 4.59 0.13 11.95
C ASP A 21 3.62 0.95 11.07
N LEU A 22 2.58 0.29 10.55
CA LEU A 22 1.46 0.96 9.89
C LEU A 22 0.46 1.41 10.94
N VAL A 23 0.40 2.72 11.17
CA VAL A 23 -0.60 3.35 12.03
C VAL A 23 -1.76 3.83 11.18
N GLU A 24 -2.98 3.49 11.58
CA GLU A 24 -4.19 3.98 10.93
C GLU A 24 -4.21 5.52 10.91
N GLY A 25 -4.51 6.11 9.75
CA GLY A 25 -4.49 7.56 9.54
C GLY A 25 -3.18 8.11 8.96
N ASN A 26 -2.09 7.33 8.93
CA ASN A 26 -0.87 7.75 8.24
C ASN A 26 -1.03 7.68 6.72
N ILE A 27 -0.59 8.75 6.04
CA ILE A 27 -0.53 8.80 4.58
C ILE A 27 0.87 8.38 4.13
N ILE A 28 0.92 7.49 3.15
CA ILE A 28 2.17 7.04 2.53
C ILE A 28 2.17 7.37 1.03
N HIS A 29 3.35 7.58 0.48
CA HIS A 29 3.59 7.76 -0.95
C HIS A 29 4.23 6.50 -1.51
N ILE A 30 3.57 5.88 -2.49
CA ILE A 30 4.06 4.68 -3.18
C ILE A 30 4.85 5.13 -4.41
N HIS A 31 6.12 4.75 -4.48
CA HIS A 31 7.00 5.16 -5.58
C HIS A 31 6.97 4.11 -6.71
N PRO A 32 6.94 4.52 -7.99
CA PRO A 32 7.13 3.60 -9.10
C PRO A 32 8.48 2.86 -9.03
N PRO A 33 8.57 1.61 -9.50
CA PRO A 33 7.51 0.85 -10.16
C PRO A 33 6.53 0.19 -9.18
N TRP A 34 5.24 0.27 -9.49
CA TRP A 34 4.18 -0.46 -8.81
C TRP A 34 3.30 -1.20 -9.83
N LYS A 35 2.59 -2.23 -9.37
CA LYS A 35 1.69 -3.04 -10.18
C LYS A 35 0.44 -3.40 -9.40
N GLU A 36 -0.71 -3.11 -9.96
CA GLU A 36 -1.99 -3.62 -9.45
C GLU A 36 -2.22 -5.04 -9.99
N VAL A 37 -2.57 -5.96 -9.10
CA VAL A 37 -2.87 -7.36 -9.42
C VAL A 37 -4.19 -7.75 -8.76
N LYS A 38 -5.05 -8.45 -9.51
CA LYS A 38 -6.29 -9.01 -8.96
C LYS A 38 -6.00 -10.37 -8.36
N VAL A 39 -6.13 -10.50 -7.04
CA VAL A 39 -5.99 -11.78 -6.33
C VAL A 39 -7.37 -12.17 -5.83
N LYS A 40 -7.98 -13.17 -6.49
CA LYS A 40 -9.39 -13.55 -6.30
C LYS A 40 -10.32 -12.37 -6.57
N GLU A 41 -11.03 -11.89 -5.55
CA GLU A 41 -11.96 -10.75 -5.60
C GLU A 41 -11.34 -9.46 -5.04
N GLU A 42 -10.07 -9.49 -4.61
CA GLU A 42 -9.37 -8.33 -4.06
C GLU A 42 -8.40 -7.71 -5.07
N GLU A 43 -8.35 -6.38 -5.08
CA GLU A 43 -7.32 -5.62 -5.78
C GLU A 43 -6.14 -5.39 -4.83
N VAL A 44 -4.99 -5.92 -5.24
CA VAL A 44 -3.75 -5.85 -4.46
C VAL A 44 -2.75 -4.99 -5.22
N MET A 45 -2.10 -4.06 -4.51
CA MET A 45 -1.01 -3.28 -5.08
C MET A 45 0.34 -3.82 -4.61
N LEU A 46 1.20 -4.15 -5.58
CA LEU A 46 2.58 -4.53 -5.37
C LEU A 46 3.48 -3.32 -5.63
N CYS A 47 4.34 -2.99 -4.68
CA CYS A 47 5.34 -1.94 -4.83
C CYS A 47 6.68 -2.39 -4.22
N THR A 48 7.77 -1.78 -4.67
CA THR A 48 9.11 -2.05 -4.13
C THR A 48 9.51 -1.05 -3.05
N TYR A 49 8.94 0.15 -3.07
CA TYR A 49 9.30 1.23 -2.16
C TYR A 49 8.13 2.18 -1.90
N PHE A 50 7.98 2.60 -0.65
CA PHE A 50 7.08 3.64 -0.21
C PHE A 50 7.78 4.53 0.81
N SER A 51 7.31 5.74 0.99
CA SER A 51 7.77 6.65 2.04
C SER A 51 6.58 7.25 2.79
N HIS A 52 6.78 7.73 4.00
CA HIS A 52 5.76 8.55 4.66
C HIS A 52 5.52 9.80 3.82
N HIS A 53 4.26 10.21 3.73
CA HIS A 53 3.93 11.55 3.30
C HIS A 53 4.12 12.46 4.51
N LEU A 54 5.30 13.08 4.60
CA LEU A 54 5.55 14.13 5.59
C LEU A 54 4.77 15.35 5.12
N ALA A 55 3.64 15.63 5.76
CA ALA A 55 2.97 16.93 5.68
C ALA A 55 3.67 17.92 6.62
#